data_AF-A0A480A9B6-F1
#
_entry.id   AF-A0A480A9B6-F1
#
_cell.length_a   1.000
_cell.length_b   1.000
_cell.length_c   1.000
_cell.angle_alpha   90.00
_cell.angle_beta   90.00
_cell.angle_gamma   90.00
#
_symmetry.space_group_name_H-M   'P 1'
#
loop_
_entity.id
_entity.type
_entity.pdbx_description
1 polymer ?
#
loop_
_entity_poly.entity_id
_entity_poly.type
_entity_poly.pdbx_seq_one_letter_code
_entity_poly.pdbx_strand_id
1 'polypeptide(L)'
;MTNINITLPESLKSFIDQQIAEGGYNSVSEYLQQLIIQEASRKNKGSLECLMLRDQELESALDELADNLTACVGANAPILSDYAVSSESI
;
A
#
# COMPACT_ATOMS: atom_id res chain seq x y z
N MET A 1 -22.78 10.87 14.97
CA MET A 1 -23.20 10.73 13.56
C MET A 1 -23.02 12.06 12.88
N THR A 2 -22.35 12.08 11.73
CA THR A 2 -22.22 13.27 10.88
C THR A 2 -23.34 13.21 9.84
N ASN A 3 -24.17 14.26 9.75
CA ASN A 3 -25.26 14.31 8.77
C ASN A 3 -24.78 15.04 7.52
N ILE A 4 -24.84 14.38 6.36
CA ILE A 4 -24.47 14.94 5.07
C ILE A 4 -25.74 15.00 4.23
N ASN A 5 -26.16 16.21 3.85
CA ASN A 5 -27.32 16.38 2.99
C ASN A 5 -26.86 16.37 1.52
N ILE A 6 -27.48 15.52 0.71
CA ILE A 6 -27.11 15.31 -0.69
C ILE A 6 -28.37 15.37 -1.53
N THR A 7 -28.33 16.22 -2.56
CA THR A 7 -29.43 16.37 -3.52
C THR A 7 -29.11 15.51 -4.73
N LEU A 8 -30.02 14.61 -5.08
CA LEU A 8 -29.88 13.69 -6.21
C LEU A 8 -30.93 14.03 -7.27
N PRO A 9 -30.58 13.93 -8.57
CA PRO A 9 -31.56 14.08 -9.65
C PRO A 9 -32.58 12.94 -9.63
N GLU A 10 -33.80 13.23 -10.08
CA GLU A 10 -34.93 12.28 -10.05
C GLU A 10 -34.65 11.00 -10.86
N SER A 11 -33.81 11.09 -11.89
CA SER A 11 -33.30 9.95 -12.66
C SER A 11 -32.54 8.94 -11.81
N LEU A 12 -31.77 9.40 -10.81
CA LEU A 12 -31.07 8.51 -9.87
C LEU A 12 -32.02 7.94 -8.81
N LYS A 13 -33.10 8.65 -8.47
CA LYS A 13 -34.05 8.20 -7.45
C LYS A 13 -34.70 6.86 -7.84
N SER A 14 -35.14 6.72 -9.11
CA SER A 14 -35.75 5.47 -9.58
C SER A 14 -34.78 4.29 -9.55
N PHE A 15 -33.50 4.52 -9.85
CA PHE A 15 -32.47 3.50 -9.75
C PHE A 15 -32.25 3.07 -8.30
N ILE A 16 -32.16 4.04 -7.38
CA ILE A 16 -31.96 3.75 -5.97
C ILE A 16 -33.18 3.04 -5.38
N ASP A 17 -34.41 3.43 -5.72
CA ASP A 17 -35.63 2.77 -5.24
C ASP A 17 -35.66 1.28 -5.66
N GLN A 18 -35.19 0.95 -6.86
CA GLN A 18 -35.03 -0.44 -7.30
C GLN A 18 -33.96 -1.18 -6.47
N GLN A 19 -32.79 -0.56 -6.26
CA GLN A 19 -31.71 -1.13 -5.45
C GLN A 19 -32.12 -1.34 -3.98
N ILE A 20 -32.97 -0.47 -3.43
CA ILE A 20 -33.54 -0.60 -2.08
C ILE A 20 -34.48 -1.80 -2.03
N ALA A 21 -35.36 -1.95 -3.02
CA ALA A 21 -36.31 -3.06 -3.10
C ALA A 21 -35.61 -4.43 -3.27
N GLU A 22 -34.54 -4.49 -4.07
CA GLU A 22 -33.76 -5.71 -4.29
C GLU A 22 -32.81 -6.01 -3.11
N GLY A 23 -32.22 -4.99 -2.51
CA GLY A 23 -31.22 -5.11 -1.44
C GLY A 23 -31.79 -5.15 -0.02
N GLY A 24 -33.09 -4.96 0.16
CA GLY A 24 -33.75 -4.97 1.47
C GLY A 24 -33.38 -3.78 2.36
N TYR A 25 -32.95 -2.66 1.78
CA TYR A 25 -32.63 -1.44 2.51
C TYR A 25 -33.92 -0.71 2.92
N ASN A 26 -33.90 0.04 4.03
CA ASN A 26 -35.08 0.76 4.53
C ASN A 26 -35.13 2.22 4.06
N SER A 27 -34.02 2.75 3.53
CA SER A 27 -33.92 4.15 3.10
C SER A 27 -32.76 4.38 2.13
N VAL A 28 -32.91 5.41 1.29
CA VAL A 28 -31.85 5.91 0.39
C VAL A 28 -30.56 6.23 1.13
N SER A 29 -30.67 6.85 2.31
CA SER A 29 -29.51 7.16 3.15
C SER A 29 -28.78 5.91 3.64
N GLU A 30 -29.51 4.83 3.92
CA GLU A 30 -28.91 3.56 4.35
C GLU A 30 -28.18 2.89 3.19
N TYR A 31 -28.82 2.83 2.01
CA TYR A 31 -28.19 2.31 0.79
C TYR A 31 -26.90 3.08 0.44
N LEU A 32 -26.95 4.41 0.44
CA LEU A 32 -25.79 5.24 0.13
C LEU A 32 -24.68 5.11 1.17
N GLN A 33 -25.04 4.99 2.45
CA GLN A 33 -24.04 4.79 3.50
C GLN A 33 -23.31 3.45 3.32
N GLN A 34 -24.02 2.37 3.03
CA GLN A 34 -23.42 1.08 2.72
C GLN A 34 -22.54 1.13 1.47
N LEU A 35 -23.00 1.82 0.42
CA LEU A 35 -22.22 2.03 -0.79
C LEU A 35 -20.90 2.77 -0.51
N ILE A 36 -20.96 3.87 0.26
CA ILE A 36 -19.77 4.64 0.63
C ILE A 36 -18.81 3.81 1.50
N ILE A 37 -19.34 3.00 2.44
CA ILE A 37 -18.52 2.12 3.29
C ILE A 37 -17.83 1.05 2.44
N GLN A 38 -18.54 0.43 1.51
CA GLN A 38 -17.96 -0.55 0.59
C GLN A 38 -16.88 0.07 -0.31
N GLU A 39 -17.14 1.25 -0.87
CA GLU A 39 -16.18 1.98 -1.69
C GLU A 39 -14.94 2.40 -0.89
N ALA A 40 -15.12 2.89 0.34
CA ALA A 40 -14.03 3.24 1.23
C ALA A 40 -13.20 2.01 1.61
N SER A 41 -13.85 0.89 1.92
CA SER A 41 -13.18 -0.39 2.20
C SER A 41 -12.41 -0.89 0.99
N ARG A 42 -12.99 -0.83 -0.21
CA ARG A 42 -12.33 -1.23 -1.46
C ARG A 42 -11.10 -0.38 -1.76
N LYS A 43 -11.20 0.95 -1.60
CA LYS A 43 -10.05 1.85 -1.77
C LYS A 43 -8.97 1.61 -0.72
N ASN A 44 -9.35 1.33 0.52
CA ASN A 44 -8.38 1.09 1.59
C ASN A 44 -7.67 -0.25 1.42
N LYS A 45 -8.41 -1.30 1.02
CA LYS A 45 -7.83 -2.59 0.65
C LYS A 45 -6.92 -2.46 -0.57
N GLY A 46 -7.36 -1.72 -1.58
CA GLY A 46 -6.58 -1.33 -2.77
C GLY A 46 -5.29 -0.60 -2.42
N SER A 47 -5.35 0.31 -1.45
CA SER A 47 -4.17 1.03 -0.98
C SER A 47 -3.22 0.12 -0.22
N LEU A 48 -3.71 -0.79 0.62
CA LEU A 48 -2.89 -1.76 1.36
C LEU A 48 -2.22 -2.77 0.44
N GLU A 49 -2.96 -3.36 -0.51
CA GLU A 49 -2.40 -4.31 -1.48
C GLU A 49 -1.39 -3.62 -2.41
N CYS A 50 -1.63 -2.37 -2.81
CA CYS A 50 -0.66 -1.57 -3.56
C CYS A 50 0.61 -1.24 -2.76
N LEU A 51 0.47 -0.94 -1.46
CA LEU A 51 1.61 -0.68 -0.57
C LEU A 51 2.47 -1.94 -0.39
N MET A 52 1.84 -3.11 -0.23
CA MET A 52 2.55 -4.39 -0.12
C MET A 52 3.29 -4.79 -1.39
N LEU A 53 2.72 -4.50 -2.57
CA LEU A 53 3.42 -4.74 -3.85
C LEU A 53 4.65 -3.85 -4.01
N ARG A 54 4.59 -2.61 -3.49
CA ARG A 54 5.74 -1.69 -3.51
C ARG A 54 6.91 -2.15 -2.64
N ASP A 55 6.62 -2.73 -1.49
CA ASP A 55 7.65 -3.26 -0.60
C ASP A 55 8.35 -4.50 -1.20
N GLN A 56 7.59 -5.38 -1.86
CA GLN A 56 8.15 -6.56 -2.52
C GLN A 56 9.07 -6.19 -3.70
N GLU A 57 8.72 -5.17 -4.49
CA GLU A 57 9.57 -4.64 -5.56
C GLU A 57 10.87 -4.04 -5.00
N LEU A 58 10.80 -3.39 -3.84
CA LEU A 58 11.97 -2.80 -3.18
C LEU A 58 12.94 -3.88 -2.67
N GLU A 59 12.45 -4.94 -2.03
CA GLU A 59 13.27 -6.06 -1.56
C GLU A 59 13.98 -6.78 -2.72
N SER A 60 13.29 -7.00 -3.84
CA SER A 60 13.92 -7.61 -5.02
C SER A 60 15.02 -6.73 -5.61
N ALA A 61 14.88 -5.41 -5.58
CA ALA A 61 15.91 -4.48 -6.06
C ALA A 61 17.13 -4.42 -5.11
N LEU A 62 16.91 -4.62 -3.81
CA LEU A 62 17.96 -4.73 -2.79
C LEU A 62 18.79 -6.00 -2.97
N ASP A 63 18.14 -7.15 -3.22
CA ASP A 63 18.83 -8.41 -3.48
C ASP A 63 19.66 -8.36 -4.78
N GLU A 64 19.11 -7.80 -5.86
CA GLU A 64 19.84 -7.63 -7.13
C GLU A 64 21.08 -6.72 -6.98
N LEU A 65 20.97 -5.66 -6.18
CA LEU A 65 22.10 -4.78 -5.89
C LEU A 65 23.18 -5.48 -5.03
N ALA A 66 22.77 -6.31 -4.07
CA ALA A 66 23.67 -7.08 -3.22
C ALA A 66 24.47 -8.13 -4.02
N ASP A 67 23.82 -8.80 -4.98
CA ASP A 67 24.49 -9.75 -5.88
C ASP A 67 25.51 -9.06 -6.78
N ASN A 68 25.19 -7.88 -7.32
CA ASN A 68 26.10 -7.09 -8.14
C ASN A 68 27.32 -6.57 -7.34
N LEU A 69 27.10 -6.12 -6.10
CA LEU A 69 28.20 -5.71 -5.22
C LEU A 69 29.09 -6.91 -4.85
N THR A 70 28.51 -8.08 -4.60
CA THR A 70 29.27 -9.31 -4.34
C THR A 70 30.12 -9.70 -5.55
N ALA A 71 29.57 -9.56 -6.76
CA ALA A 71 30.29 -9.78 -8.02
C ALA A 71 31.43 -8.75 -8.23
N CYS A 72 31.27 -7.51 -7.76
CA CYS A 72 32.30 -6.46 -7.87
C CYS A 72 33.38 -6.53 -6.77
N VAL A 73 33.05 -7.03 -5.57
CA VAL A 73 33.96 -7.10 -4.41
C VAL A 73 34.89 -8.32 -4.44
N GLY A 74 34.65 -9.28 -5.35
CA GLY A 74 35.43 -10.52 -5.50
C GLY A 74 36.91 -10.38 -5.87
N ALA A 75 37.51 -9.18 -5.94
CA ALA A 75 38.94 -9.04 -6.25
C ALA A 75 39.70 -7.88 -5.57
N ASN A 76 39.08 -7.03 -4.74
CA ASN A 76 39.78 -5.90 -4.12
C ASN A 76 39.31 -5.61 -2.68
N ALA A 77 39.22 -6.62 -1.83
CA ALA A 77 39.33 -6.35 -0.40
C ALA A 77 40.80 -5.98 -0.12
N PRO A 78 41.14 -4.72 0.25
CA PRO A 78 42.47 -4.42 0.71
C PRO A 78 42.71 -5.27 1.96
N ILE A 79 43.61 -6.24 1.86
CA ILE A 79 44.16 -6.95 3.00
C ILE A 79 44.65 -5.89 4.00
N LEU A 80 43.90 -5.67 5.08
CA LEU A 80 44.34 -4.93 6.26
C LEU A 80 45.39 -5.76 7.01
N SER A 81 46.45 -6.16 6.32
CA SER A 81 47.58 -6.92 6.88
C SER A 81 48.80 -6.04 7.20
N ASP A 82 48.79 -4.77 6.75
CA ASP A 82 49.93 -3.85 6.94
C ASP A 82 49.74 -2.81 8.06
N TYR A 83 48.55 -2.79 8.70
CA TYR A 83 48.29 -1.92 9.86
C TYR A 83 48.54 -2.61 11.21
N ALA A 84 49.49 -3.56 11.27
CA ALA A 84 50.09 -3.96 12.54
C ALA A 84 50.97 -2.81 13.04
N VAL A 85 50.34 -1.81 13.67
CA VAL A 85 51.02 -0.76 14.44
C VAL A 85 51.91 -1.47 15.46
N SER A 86 53.23 -1.33 15.30
CA SER A 86 54.23 -1.74 16.28
C SER A 86 53.97 -1.00 17.61
N SER A 87 53.29 -1.64 18.54
CA SER A 87 53.25 -1.22 19.94
C SER A 87 54.43 -1.81 20.69
N GLU A 88 55.66 -1.46 20.31
CA GLU A 88 56.83 -1.71 21.17
C GLU A 88 58.01 -0.78 20.83
N SER A 89 58.06 0.37 21.50
CA SER A 89 59.27 1.04 22.02
C SER A 89 58.93 2.48 22.39
N ILE A 90 58.82 2.77 23.69
CA ILE A 90 59.68 3.68 24.48
C ILE A 90 59.27 3.50 25.95
#